data_AF-A0A1J5R6D3-F1
#
_entry.id   AF-A0A1J5R6D3-F1
#
_cell.length_a   1.000
_cell.length_b   1.000
_cell.length_c   1.000
_cell.angle_alpha   90.00
_cell.angle_beta   90.00
_cell.angle_gamma   90.00
#
_symmetry.space_group_name_H-M   'P 1'
#
loop_
_entity.id
_entity.type
_entity.pdbx_description
1 polymer ?
#
loop_
_entity_poly.entity_id
_entity_poly.type
_entity_poly.pdbx_seq_one_letter_code
_entity_poly.pdbx_strand_id
1 'polypeptide(L)'
;MKTPRPLWNPYVAGVVLGLGLLATFVVTGNGYGATGATTRATAVLAGSVAPSLVAPHTYLHSSFVAGLDAWIVWEVVGLAFGALVGSVLAGRFKFEVDGPRQAGRTRRLVLALLGGTASGFGARLALGCTSGLGLSGAATLAASGFLFLIGFFIAGALFGTLTQGWWK
;
A
#
# COMPACT_ATOMS: atom_id res chain seq x y z
N MET A 1 20.37 -21.19 10.87
CA MET A 1 19.61 -20.12 10.19
C MET A 1 20.14 -20.03 8.76
N LYS A 2 19.30 -20.19 7.73
CA LYS A 2 19.75 -20.05 6.33
C LYS A 2 20.14 -18.59 6.09
N THR A 3 21.28 -18.35 5.45
CA THR A 3 21.67 -17.01 5.01
C THR A 3 20.62 -16.46 4.05
N PRO A 4 20.14 -15.22 4.26
CA PRO A 4 19.19 -14.59 3.36
C PRO A 4 19.72 -14.55 1.93
N ARG A 5 18.89 -14.93 0.95
CA ARG A 5 19.25 -14.74 -0.47
C ARG A 5 19.46 -13.26 -0.76
N PRO A 6 20.39 -12.88 -1.66
CA PRO A 6 20.58 -11.49 -2.06
C PRO A 6 19.29 -10.92 -2.67
N LEU A 7 19.10 -9.60 -2.53
CA LEU A 7 18.00 -8.90 -3.19
C LEU A 7 18.18 -9.01 -4.70
N TRP A 8 17.05 -9.04 -5.42
CA TRP A 8 17.09 -9.03 -6.88
C TRP A 8 17.68 -7.73 -7.39
N ASN A 9 18.29 -7.79 -8.57
CA ASN A 9 18.72 -6.60 -9.29
C ASN A 9 17.48 -5.68 -9.48
N PRO A 10 17.54 -4.41 -9.05
CA PRO A 10 16.41 -3.47 -9.14
C PRO A 10 15.84 -3.33 -10.56
N TYR A 11 16.68 -3.41 -11.59
CA TYR A 11 16.23 -3.35 -12.98
C TYR A 11 15.39 -4.57 -13.35
N VAL A 12 15.80 -5.77 -12.94
CA VAL A 12 15.06 -7.00 -13.18
C VAL A 12 13.74 -6.99 -12.41
N ALA A 13 13.77 -6.60 -11.13
CA ALA A 13 12.56 -6.47 -10.33
C ALA A 13 11.58 -5.44 -10.91
N GLY A 14 12.10 -4.31 -11.42
CA GLY A 14 11.31 -3.28 -12.09
C GLY A 14 10.65 -3.78 -13.37
N VAL A 15 11.39 -4.50 -14.22
CA VAL A 15 10.82 -5.11 -15.44
C VAL A 15 9.73 -6.12 -15.09
N VAL A 16 9.94 -7.00 -14.11
CA VAL A 16 8.94 -7.98 -13.68
C VAL A 16 7.70 -7.30 -13.10
N LEU A 17 7.86 -6.25 -12.30
CA LEU A 17 6.74 -5.45 -11.79
C LEU A 17 5.98 -4.73 -12.92
N GLY A 18 6.69 -4.17 -13.90
CA GLY A 18 6.07 -3.52 -15.05
C GLY A 18 5.30 -4.49 -15.95
N LEU A 19 5.86 -5.67 -16.20
CA LEU A 19 5.17 -6.74 -16.93
C LEU A 19 3.95 -7.25 -16.15
N GLY A 20 4.07 -7.36 -14.82
CA GLY A 20 2.93 -7.69 -13.96
C GLY A 20 1.82 -6.65 -14.06
N LEU A 21 2.16 -5.35 -14.01
CA LEU A 21 1.19 -4.27 -14.14
C LEU A 21 0.51 -4.29 -15.51
N LEU A 22 1.27 -4.51 -16.58
CA LEU A 22 0.73 -4.65 -17.92
C LEU A 22 -0.24 -5.84 -18.00
N ALA A 23 0.15 -6.98 -17.42
CA ALA A 23 -0.69 -8.17 -17.38
C ALA A 23 -2.00 -7.92 -16.61
N THR A 24 -1.97 -7.21 -15.47
CA THR A 24 -3.21 -6.89 -14.75
C THR A 24 -4.13 -5.99 -15.56
N PHE A 25 -3.57 -4.98 -16.25
CA PHE A 25 -4.37 -4.14 -17.15
C PHE A 25 -4.99 -4.94 -18.29
N VAL A 26 -4.25 -5.85 -18.93
CA VAL A 26 -4.73 -6.65 -20.06
C VAL A 26 -5.80 -7.66 -19.62
N VAL A 27 -5.59 -8.36 -18.50
CA VAL A 27 -6.47 -9.46 -18.07
C VAL A 27 -7.72 -8.94 -17.36
N THR A 28 -7.59 -7.87 -16.58
CA THR A 28 -8.65 -7.44 -15.65
C THR A 28 -9.16 -6.04 -15.90
N GLY A 29 -8.51 -5.27 -16.78
CA GLY A 29 -8.81 -3.86 -17.00
C GLY A 29 -8.45 -2.95 -15.82
N ASN A 30 -7.82 -3.48 -14.77
CA ASN A 30 -7.48 -2.74 -13.56
C ASN A 30 -5.96 -2.68 -13.36
N GLY A 31 -5.47 -1.55 -12.85
CA GLY A 31 -4.10 -1.37 -12.39
C GLY A 31 -3.91 -1.87 -10.95
N TYR A 32 -2.68 -1.78 -10.44
CA TYR A 32 -2.39 -2.10 -9.05
C TYR A 32 -3.02 -1.11 -8.08
N GLY A 33 -3.50 -1.59 -6.93
CA GLY A 33 -4.03 -0.74 -5.89
C GLY A 33 -4.20 -1.46 -4.55
N ALA A 34 -4.01 -0.73 -3.45
CA ALA A 34 -4.21 -1.28 -2.10
C ALA A 34 -5.32 -0.56 -1.32
N THR A 35 -5.39 0.77 -1.43
CA THR A 35 -6.27 1.59 -0.58
C THR A 35 -7.76 1.40 -0.85
N GLY A 36 -8.15 0.98 -2.05
CA GLY A 36 -9.55 0.64 -2.32
C GLY A 36 -10.01 -0.62 -1.59
N ALA A 37 -9.12 -1.60 -1.40
CA ALA A 37 -9.44 -2.81 -0.63
C ALA A 37 -9.66 -2.50 0.86
N THR A 38 -8.77 -1.72 1.48
CA THR A 38 -8.94 -1.29 2.88
C THR A 38 -10.18 -0.39 3.03
N THR A 39 -10.43 0.46 2.03
CA THR A 39 -11.70 1.16 1.76
C THR A 39 -12.95 0.33 2.01
N ARG A 40 -13.09 -0.70 1.18
CA ARG A 40 -14.23 -1.61 1.15
C ARG A 40 -14.33 -2.44 2.43
N ALA A 41 -13.19 -2.92 2.95
CA ALA A 41 -13.14 -3.63 4.23
C ALA A 41 -13.70 -2.76 5.37
N THR A 42 -13.25 -1.50 5.46
CA THR A 42 -13.79 -0.56 6.45
C THR A 42 -15.28 -0.29 6.23
N ALA A 43 -15.74 -0.13 4.99
CA ALA A 43 -17.15 0.11 4.69
C ALA A 43 -18.04 -1.06 5.14
N VAL A 44 -17.63 -2.30 4.86
CA VAL A 44 -18.38 -3.51 5.24
C VAL A 44 -18.40 -3.71 6.76
N LEU A 45 -17.27 -3.51 7.43
CA LEU A 45 -17.19 -3.57 8.90
C LEU A 45 -17.98 -2.42 9.55
N ALA A 46 -17.93 -1.21 8.99
CA ALA A 46 -18.72 -0.09 9.50
C ALA A 46 -20.21 -0.35 9.34
N GLY A 47 -20.64 -0.92 8.21
CA GLY A 47 -22.03 -1.27 7.97
C GLY A 47 -22.57 -2.37 8.90
N SER A 48 -21.73 -3.29 9.36
CA SER A 48 -22.15 -4.33 10.31
C SER A 48 -22.28 -3.82 11.75
N VAL A 49 -21.51 -2.79 12.12
CA VAL A 49 -21.55 -2.19 13.47
C VAL A 49 -22.55 -1.04 13.54
N ALA A 50 -22.59 -0.18 12.53
CA ALA A 50 -23.40 1.02 12.47
C ALA A 50 -23.91 1.26 11.04
N PRO A 51 -25.09 0.72 10.68
CA PRO A 51 -25.67 0.86 9.34
C PRO A 51 -25.87 2.31 8.88
N SER A 52 -25.96 3.27 9.81
CA SER A 52 -26.05 4.70 9.51
C SER A 52 -24.80 5.26 8.81
N LEU A 53 -23.62 4.66 9.03
CA LEU A 53 -22.36 5.09 8.39
C LEU A 53 -22.27 4.72 6.91
N VAL A 54 -23.15 3.82 6.45
CA VAL A 54 -23.22 3.34 5.06
C VAL A 54 -24.58 3.65 4.42
N ALA A 55 -25.35 4.56 5.02
CA ALA A 55 -26.62 5.01 4.47
C ALA A 55 -26.43 5.66 3.08
N PRO A 56 -27.46 5.69 2.23
CA PRO A 56 -27.41 6.39 0.93
C PRO A 56 -26.85 7.82 1.08
N HIS A 57 -26.04 8.26 0.11
CA HIS A 57 -25.32 9.55 0.09
C HIS A 57 -24.16 9.72 1.10
N THR A 58 -23.84 8.71 1.91
CA THR A 58 -22.64 8.75 2.75
C THR A 58 -21.37 8.37 1.97
N TYR A 59 -20.21 8.83 2.45
CA TYR A 59 -18.91 8.56 1.82
C TYR A 59 -18.63 7.06 1.62
N LEU A 60 -19.01 6.22 2.58
CA LEU A 60 -18.73 4.78 2.54
C LEU A 60 -19.78 3.99 1.75
N HIS A 61 -20.92 4.59 1.41
CA HIS A 61 -22.03 3.88 0.77
C HIS A 61 -21.61 3.18 -0.53
N SER A 62 -20.92 3.88 -1.43
CA SER A 62 -20.47 3.31 -2.70
C SER A 62 -19.49 2.14 -2.51
N SER A 63 -18.62 2.23 -1.50
CA SER A 63 -17.67 1.18 -1.14
C SER A 63 -18.34 0.00 -0.44
N PHE A 64 -19.43 0.25 0.29
CA PHE A 64 -20.24 -0.76 0.96
C PHE A 64 -21.06 -1.58 -0.05
N VAL A 65 -21.78 -0.91 -0.96
CA VAL A 65 -22.59 -1.55 -2.02
C VAL A 65 -21.72 -2.39 -2.94
N ALA A 66 -20.53 -1.91 -3.29
CA ALA A 66 -19.59 -2.64 -4.13
C ALA A 66 -18.99 -3.89 -3.44
N GLY A 67 -19.14 -4.02 -2.12
CA GLY A 67 -18.73 -5.19 -1.35
C GLY A 67 -17.23 -5.51 -1.37
N LEU A 68 -16.90 -6.70 -0.85
CA LEU A 68 -15.55 -7.27 -0.83
C LEU A 68 -15.21 -8.08 -2.08
N ASP A 69 -16.21 -8.47 -2.87
CA ASP A 69 -15.99 -9.23 -4.10
C ASP A 69 -15.56 -8.29 -5.25
N ALA A 70 -14.35 -7.78 -5.13
CA ALA A 70 -13.76 -6.93 -6.13
C ALA A 70 -12.31 -7.29 -6.37
N TRP A 71 -11.88 -7.09 -7.62
CA TRP A 71 -10.52 -7.35 -8.08
C TRP A 71 -9.45 -6.86 -7.10
N ILE A 72 -9.56 -5.61 -6.63
CA ILE A 72 -8.58 -5.00 -5.74
C ILE A 72 -8.45 -5.72 -4.38
N VAL A 73 -9.50 -6.37 -3.89
CA VAL A 73 -9.45 -7.15 -2.64
C VAL A 73 -8.67 -8.43 -2.88
N TRP A 74 -8.96 -9.12 -3.98
CA TRP A 74 -8.22 -10.31 -4.40
C TRP A 74 -6.75 -10.00 -4.73
N GLU A 75 -6.47 -8.84 -5.33
CA GLU A 75 -5.11 -8.35 -5.56
C GLU A 75 -4.34 -8.22 -4.24
N VAL A 76 -4.92 -7.56 -3.22
CA VAL A 76 -4.27 -7.37 -1.92
C VAL A 76 -4.06 -8.70 -1.20
N VAL A 77 -5.02 -9.63 -1.28
CA VAL A 77 -4.88 -10.98 -0.72
C VAL A 77 -3.75 -11.73 -1.43
N GLY A 78 -3.71 -11.69 -2.76
CA GLY A 78 -2.66 -12.28 -3.57
C GLY A 78 -1.29 -11.67 -3.29
N LEU A 79 -1.21 -10.35 -3.11
CA LEU A 79 0.00 -9.62 -2.73
C LEU A 79 0.50 -10.07 -1.36
N ALA A 80 -0.38 -10.19 -0.36
CA ALA A 80 -0.04 -10.64 0.98
C ALA A 80 0.50 -12.09 0.95
N PHE A 81 -0.15 -12.98 0.22
CA PHE A 81 0.29 -14.37 0.05
C PHE A 81 1.64 -14.44 -0.70
N GLY A 82 1.79 -13.70 -1.80
CA GLY A 82 3.03 -13.63 -2.57
C GLY A 82 4.20 -13.08 -1.77
N ALA A 83 3.97 -12.04 -0.96
CA ALA A 83 4.98 -11.48 -0.05
C ALA A 83 5.40 -12.50 1.02
N LEU A 84 4.44 -13.24 1.60
CA LEU A 84 4.72 -14.29 2.56
C LEU A 84 5.58 -15.40 1.94
N VAL A 85 5.14 -15.99 0.82
CA VAL A 85 5.88 -17.04 0.11
C VAL A 85 7.27 -16.56 -0.29
N GLY A 86 7.37 -15.35 -0.86
CA GLY A 86 8.64 -14.74 -1.23
C GLY A 86 9.59 -14.57 -0.03
N SER A 87 9.07 -14.11 1.12
CA SER A 87 9.88 -13.92 2.33
C SER A 87 10.39 -15.24 2.91
N VAL A 88 9.58 -16.31 2.87
CA VAL A 88 9.94 -17.65 3.36
C VAL A 88 10.97 -18.28 2.42
N LEU A 89 10.76 -18.23 1.10
CA LEU A 89 11.69 -18.76 0.10
C LEU A 89 13.05 -18.03 0.12
N ALA A 90 13.04 -16.73 0.43
CA ALA A 90 14.26 -15.94 0.59
C ALA A 90 15.00 -16.20 1.92
N GLY A 91 14.39 -16.94 2.86
CA GLY A 91 14.92 -17.18 4.20
C GLY A 91 14.93 -15.93 5.09
N ARG A 92 14.05 -14.96 4.82
CA ARG A 92 13.97 -13.64 5.49
C ARG A 92 12.74 -13.46 6.37
N PHE A 93 11.88 -14.49 6.46
CA PHE A 93 10.69 -14.41 7.30
C PHE A 93 11.07 -14.35 8.79
N LYS A 94 10.71 -13.25 9.44
CA LYS A 94 10.96 -13.02 10.88
C LYS A 94 9.83 -12.18 11.45
N PHE A 95 9.32 -12.56 12.63
CA PHE A 95 8.41 -11.73 13.41
C PHE A 95 9.21 -10.69 14.20
N GLU A 96 9.10 -9.43 13.80
CA GLU A 96 9.77 -8.31 14.45
C GLU A 96 8.90 -7.05 14.40
N VAL A 97 9.02 -6.19 15.42
CA VAL A 97 8.45 -4.83 15.37
C VAL A 97 9.51 -3.90 14.80
N ASP A 98 9.37 -3.63 13.50
CA ASP A 98 10.27 -2.75 12.78
C ASP A 98 10.11 -1.28 13.24
N GLY A 99 11.16 -0.50 13.08
CA GLY A 99 11.19 0.92 13.47
C GLY A 99 12.57 1.43 13.87
N PRO A 100 12.67 2.70 14.30
CA PRO A 100 13.94 3.33 14.64
C PRO A 100 14.69 2.54 15.72
N ARG A 101 16.00 2.36 15.54
CA ARG A 101 16.85 1.58 16.46
C ARG A 101 16.84 2.16 17.87
N GLN A 102 16.80 3.48 17.99
CA GLN A 102 16.76 4.20 19.26
C GLN A 102 15.38 4.20 19.94
N ALA A 103 14.34 3.72 19.26
CA ALA A 103 12.98 3.70 19.80
C ALA A 103 12.66 2.34 20.44
N GLY A 104 12.16 2.36 21.68
CA GLY A 104 11.58 1.18 22.33
C GLY A 104 10.32 0.70 21.62
N ARG A 105 9.89 -0.54 21.91
CA ARG A 105 8.76 -1.23 21.23
C ARG A 105 7.49 -0.38 21.16
N THR A 106 7.11 0.26 22.26
CA THR A 106 5.92 1.12 22.32
C THR A 106 6.02 2.31 21.38
N ARG A 107 7.18 2.99 21.36
CA ARG A 107 7.40 4.14 20.48
C ARG A 107 7.40 3.72 19.00
N ARG A 108 7.95 2.55 18.67
CA ARG A 108 7.88 1.99 17.30
C ARG A 108 6.44 1.75 16.86
N LEU A 109 5.61 1.16 17.71
CA LEU A 109 4.20 0.93 17.42
C LEU A 109 3.41 2.24 17.26
N VAL A 110 3.66 3.22 18.14
CA VAL A 110 3.03 4.55 18.03
C VAL A 110 3.43 5.24 16.73
N LEU A 111 4.72 5.20 16.35
CA LEU A 111 5.19 5.75 15.08
C LEU A 111 4.58 5.03 13.87
N ALA A 112 4.48 3.71 13.91
CA ALA A 112 3.86 2.93 12.84
C ALA A 112 2.36 3.26 12.71
N LEU A 113 1.66 3.43 13.83
CA LEU A 113 0.25 3.81 13.84
C LEU A 113 0.05 5.23 13.28
N LEU A 114 0.82 6.21 13.76
CA LEU A 114 0.75 7.60 13.30
C LEU A 114 1.15 7.74 11.83
N GLY A 115 2.20 7.05 11.40
CA GLY A 115 2.62 7.03 10.00
C GLY A 115 1.59 6.36 9.10
N GLY A 116 1.00 5.25 9.56
CA GLY A 116 -0.06 4.53 8.85
C GLY A 116 -1.33 5.36 8.70
N THR A 117 -1.80 6.03 9.76
CA THR A 117 -2.97 6.92 9.69
C THR A 117 -2.72 8.13 8.82
N ALA A 118 -1.55 8.77 8.94
CA ALA A 118 -1.17 9.90 8.08
C ALA A 118 -1.09 9.48 6.60
N SER A 119 -0.47 8.33 6.30
CA SER A 119 -0.39 7.79 4.95
C SER A 119 -1.77 7.43 4.38
N GLY A 120 -2.62 6.78 5.19
CA GLY A 120 -3.99 6.45 4.79
C GLY A 120 -4.84 7.68 4.51
N PHE A 121 -4.74 8.70 5.36
CA PHE A 121 -5.40 9.99 5.16
C PHE A 121 -4.90 10.69 3.89
N GLY A 122 -3.57 10.77 3.71
CA GLY A 122 -2.95 11.33 2.53
C GLY A 122 -3.36 10.61 1.24
N ALA A 123 -3.48 9.28 1.28
CA ALA A 123 -3.93 8.52 0.12
C ALA A 123 -5.39 8.81 -0.26
N ARG A 124 -6.24 9.20 0.69
CA ARG A 124 -7.62 9.64 0.40
C ARG A 124 -7.68 11.06 -0.11
N LEU A 125 -6.86 11.97 0.43
CA LEU A 125 -6.71 13.32 -0.12
C LEU A 125 -6.18 13.32 -1.55
N ALA A 126 -5.20 12.46 -1.84
CA ALA A 126 -4.63 12.29 -3.16
C ALA A 126 -5.51 11.47 -4.12
N LEU A 127 -6.65 10.93 -3.66
CA LEU A 127 -7.52 10.00 -4.41
C LEU A 127 -6.80 8.73 -4.90
N GLY A 128 -5.69 8.36 -4.27
CA GLY A 128 -4.94 7.15 -4.61
C GLY A 128 -3.70 6.94 -3.74
N CYS A 129 -3.14 5.74 -3.83
CA CYS A 129 -1.88 5.38 -3.18
C CYS A 129 -0.72 5.33 -4.18
N THR A 130 0.48 5.02 -3.70
CA THR A 130 1.68 4.90 -4.54
C THR A 130 1.56 3.85 -5.64
N SER A 131 0.93 2.70 -5.37
CA SER A 131 0.69 1.68 -6.41
C SER A 131 -0.43 2.07 -7.37
N GLY A 132 -1.50 2.69 -6.86
CA GLY A 132 -2.63 3.15 -7.67
C GLY A 132 -2.29 4.37 -8.51
N LEU A 133 -2.20 5.52 -7.87
CA LEU A 133 -1.99 6.79 -8.57
C LEU A 133 -0.55 6.93 -9.08
N GLY A 134 0.43 6.47 -8.32
CA GLY A 134 1.84 6.54 -8.69
C GLY A 134 2.19 5.59 -9.84
N LEU A 135 2.20 4.28 -9.59
CA LEU A 135 2.59 3.29 -10.59
C LEU A 135 1.56 3.17 -11.72
N SER A 136 0.32 2.84 -11.41
CA SER A 136 -0.70 2.60 -12.44
C SER A 136 -1.08 3.88 -13.19
N GLY A 137 -1.22 5.01 -12.47
CA GLY A 137 -1.50 6.31 -13.09
C GLY A 137 -0.38 6.83 -13.99
N ALA A 138 0.90 6.69 -13.58
CA ALA A 138 2.02 7.06 -14.44
C ALA A 138 2.17 6.12 -15.65
N ALA A 139 1.87 4.82 -15.48
CA ALA A 139 1.89 3.86 -16.58
C ALA A 139 0.85 4.19 -17.67
N THR A 140 -0.29 4.78 -17.31
CA THR A 140 -1.30 5.28 -18.25
C THR A 140 -1.03 6.71 -18.73
N LEU A 141 0.17 7.26 -18.48
CA LEU A 141 0.56 8.63 -18.82
C LEU A 141 -0.33 9.74 -18.20
N ALA A 142 -0.99 9.47 -17.07
CA ALA A 142 -1.80 10.48 -16.40
C ALA A 142 -0.91 11.56 -15.76
N ALA A 143 -1.16 12.84 -16.08
CA ALA A 143 -0.40 13.96 -15.52
C ALA A 143 -0.44 13.99 -13.97
N SER A 144 -1.57 13.59 -13.38
CA SER A 144 -1.74 13.49 -11.93
C SER A 144 -0.81 12.45 -11.29
N GLY A 145 -0.51 11.35 -11.98
CA GLY A 145 0.40 10.30 -11.49
C GLY A 145 1.84 10.81 -11.39
N PHE A 146 2.30 11.55 -12.40
CA PHE A 146 3.63 12.18 -12.37
C PHE A 146 3.74 13.24 -11.28
N LEU A 147 2.73 14.11 -11.16
CA LEU A 147 2.70 15.14 -10.12
C LEU A 147 2.71 14.51 -8.72
N PHE A 148 1.91 13.45 -8.52
CA PHE A 148 1.91 12.69 -7.28
C PHE A 148 3.28 12.08 -6.97
N LEU A 149 3.93 11.44 -7.94
CA LEU A 149 5.25 10.82 -7.74
C LEU A 149 6.31 11.86 -7.36
N ILE A 150 6.34 13.01 -8.05
CA ILE A 150 7.27 14.10 -7.71
C ILE A 150 7.06 14.55 -6.27
N GLY A 151 5.82 14.85 -5.89
CA GLY A 151 5.49 15.24 -4.51
C GLY A 151 5.83 14.17 -3.48
N PHE A 152 5.53 12.90 -3.80
CA PHE A 152 5.82 11.76 -2.94
C PHE A 152 7.32 11.59 -2.70
N PHE A 153 8.16 11.70 -3.73
CA PHE A 153 9.61 11.61 -3.58
C PHE A 153 10.20 12.80 -2.83
N ILE A 154 9.74 14.03 -3.09
CA ILE A 154 10.19 15.22 -2.35
C ILE A 154 9.84 15.10 -0.87
N ALA A 155 8.57 14.80 -0.55
CA ALA A 155 8.11 14.65 0.82
C ALA A 155 8.82 13.49 1.53
N GLY A 156 9.00 12.35 0.83
CA GLY A 156 9.72 11.20 1.36
C GLY A 156 11.20 11.49 1.64
N ALA A 157 11.88 12.21 0.75
CA ALA A 157 13.27 12.61 0.95
C ALA A 157 13.42 13.57 2.14
N LEU A 158 12.55 14.60 2.24
CA LEU A 158 12.55 15.55 3.36
C LEU A 158 12.24 14.86 4.69
N PHE A 159 11.21 14.01 4.73
CA PHE A 159 10.86 13.29 5.95
C PHE A 159 11.96 12.30 6.33
N GLY A 160 12.57 11.65 5.35
CA GLY A 160 13.73 10.78 5.53
C GLY A 160 14.89 11.53 6.19
N THR A 161 15.31 12.67 5.65
CA THR A 161 16.42 13.45 6.22
C THR A 161 16.14 13.97 7.62
N LEU A 162 14.91 14.40 7.90
CA LEU A 162 14.49 14.82 9.23
C LEU A 162 14.52 13.68 10.26
N THR A 163 14.16 12.47 9.83
CA THR A 163 14.03 11.31 10.72
C THR A 163 15.31 10.48 10.83
N GLN A 164 16.29 10.66 9.94
CA GLN A 164 17.57 9.94 9.93
C GLN A 164 18.24 9.81 11.30
N GLY A 165 18.12 10.83 12.17
CA GLY A 165 18.69 10.82 13.52
C GLY A 165 18.18 9.69 14.41
N TRP A 166 16.93 9.22 14.24
CA TRP A 166 16.35 8.19 15.11
C TRP A 166 16.72 6.76 14.66
N TRP A 167 17.26 6.62 13.44
CA TRP A 167 17.65 5.34 12.81
C TRP A 167 19.14 5.01 13.00
N LYS A 168 19.95 5.99 13.43
CA LYS A 168 21.35 5.79 13.83
C LYS A 168 21.42 4.98 15.13
#